data_AF-A0AA39SK53-F1
#
_entry.id   AF-A0AA39SK53-F1
#
_cell.length_a   1.000
_cell.length_b   1.000
_cell.length_c   1.000
_cell.angle_alpha   90.00
_cell.angle_beta   90.00
_cell.angle_gamma   90.00
#
_symmetry.space_group_name_H-M   'P 1'
#
loop_
_entity.id
_entity.type
_entity.pdbx_description
1 polymer ?
#
loop_
_entity_poly.entity_id
_entity_poly.type
_entity_poly.pdbx_seq_one_letter_code
_entity_poly.pdbx_strand_id
1 'polypeptide(L)'
;MATKFKIEKFNGSNFSLWKIKIRAILLKDNCLLAIGDRPAEITDDNKWKEMDGNAVANLHLTLADGVLSSIAEKKTAKEIWDTLTRLYEAKSLHNKIFLKRRLYTLRMAESSSMTDHINIMNTLFSQLT
;
A
#
# COMPACT_ATOMS: atom_id res chain seq x y z
N MET A 1 -21.95 -3.50 18.78
CA MET A 1 -21.86 -3.75 17.33
C MET A 1 -20.48 -3.33 16.87
N ALA A 2 -19.64 -4.25 16.39
CA ALA A 2 -18.31 -3.89 15.89
C ALA A 2 -18.45 -3.27 14.50
N THR A 3 -18.09 -1.99 14.37
CA THR A 3 -18.07 -1.29 13.09
C THR A 3 -17.10 -2.02 12.15
N LYS A 4 -17.64 -2.72 11.14
CA LYS A 4 -16.86 -3.40 10.11
C LYS A 4 -16.28 -2.34 9.19
N PHE A 5 -15.07 -1.86 9.48
CA PHE A 5 -14.35 -0.98 8.57
C PHE A 5 -14.06 -1.74 7.27
N LYS A 6 -14.69 -1.34 6.17
CA LYS A 6 -14.41 -1.91 4.84
C LYS A 6 -13.08 -1.32 4.37
N ILE A 7 -12.02 -2.10 4.51
CA ILE A 7 -10.69 -1.73 4.02
C ILE A 7 -10.69 -1.95 2.51
N GLU A 8 -10.51 -0.87 1.75
CA GLU A 8 -10.34 -0.98 0.30
C GLU A 8 -9.12 -1.82 -0.03
N LYS A 9 -9.29 -2.72 -1.00
CA LYS A 9 -8.24 -3.56 -1.53
C LYS A 9 -7.24 -2.71 -2.33
N PHE A 10 -5.95 -2.97 -2.14
CA PHE A 10 -4.91 -2.30 -2.89
C PHE A 10 -4.86 -2.79 -4.34
N ASN A 11 -4.94 -1.84 -5.25
CA ASN A 11 -5.01 -2.05 -6.69
C ASN A 11 -3.76 -1.50 -7.43
N GLY A 12 -2.68 -1.18 -6.71
CA GLY A 12 -1.47 -0.57 -7.27
C GLY A 12 -1.35 0.94 -7.06
N SER A 13 -2.41 1.61 -6.59
CA SER A 13 -2.41 3.06 -6.33
C SER A 13 -2.27 3.39 -4.85
N ASN A 14 -1.61 4.51 -4.55
CA ASN A 14 -1.37 5.03 -3.18
C ASN A 14 -0.79 3.97 -2.22
N PHE A 15 0.30 3.32 -2.65
CA PHE A 15 0.97 2.26 -1.89
C PHE A 15 1.34 2.68 -0.47
N SER A 16 1.76 3.95 -0.26
CA SER A 16 2.05 4.47 1.07
C SER A 16 0.85 4.38 2.03
N LEU A 17 -0.35 4.74 1.56
CA LEU A 17 -1.55 4.69 2.39
C LEU A 17 -1.96 3.24 2.69
N TRP A 18 -1.91 2.37 1.69
CA TRP A 18 -2.16 0.95 1.92
C TRP A 18 -1.17 0.35 2.92
N LYS A 19 0.13 0.67 2.80
CA LYS A 19 1.20 0.23 3.71
C LYS A 19 0.92 0.61 5.17
N ILE A 20 0.37 1.80 5.42
CA ILE A 20 -0.06 2.24 6.75
C ILE A 20 -1.21 1.37 7.26
N LYS A 21 -2.25 1.17 6.44
CA LYS A 21 -3.44 0.40 6.81
C LYS A 21 -3.09 -1.07 7.12
N ILE A 22 -2.34 -1.74 6.25
CA ILE A 22 -1.98 -3.15 6.44
C ILE A 22 -1.08 -3.35 7.67
N ARG A 23 -0.12 -2.45 7.95
CA ARG A 23 0.68 -2.54 9.18
C ARG A 23 -0.17 -2.43 10.45
N ALA A 24 -1.20 -1.61 10.43
CA ALA A 24 -2.14 -1.52 11.55
C ALA A 24 -2.94 -2.81 11.76
N ILE A 25 -3.36 -3.48 10.68
CA ILE A 25 -4.04 -4.78 10.73
C ILE A 25 -3.09 -5.85 11.29
N LEU A 26 -1.89 -5.95 10.73
CA LEU A 26 -0.90 -6.95 11.18
C LEU A 26 -0.49 -6.75 12.64
N LEU A 27 -0.40 -5.49 13.10
CA LEU A 27 -0.16 -5.18 14.51
C LEU A 27 -1.32 -5.65 15.39
N LYS A 28 -2.56 -5.34 14.99
CA LYS A 28 -3.77 -5.74 15.73
C LYS A 28 -3.90 -7.25 15.85
N ASP A 29 -3.53 -7.98 14.80
CA ASP A 29 -3.60 -9.44 14.75
C ASP A 29 -2.30 -10.11 15.23
N ASN A 30 -1.40 -9.34 15.86
CA ASN A 30 -0.13 -9.80 16.44
C ASN A 30 0.77 -10.59 15.48
N CYS A 31 0.77 -10.21 14.20
CA CYS A 31 1.58 -10.84 13.15
C CYS A 31 2.48 -9.86 12.38
N LEU A 32 2.66 -8.64 12.89
CA LEU A 32 3.53 -7.62 12.28
C LEU A 32 4.99 -8.07 12.12
N LEU A 33 5.50 -8.95 12.97
CA LEU A 33 6.88 -9.43 12.88
C LEU A 33 7.10 -10.34 11.65
N ALA A 34 6.05 -10.98 11.14
CA ALA A 34 6.18 -11.93 10.02
C ALA A 34 6.49 -11.28 8.67
N ILE A 35 6.27 -9.97 8.51
CA ILE A 35 6.69 -9.23 7.31
C ILE A 35 8.17 -8.83 7.33
N GLY A 36 8.88 -9.10 8.44
CA GLY A 36 10.33 -8.89 8.58
C GLY A 36 11.09 -10.20 8.69
N ASP A 37 12.36 -10.10 9.09
CA ASP A 37 13.16 -11.27 9.45
C ASP A 37 12.69 -11.90 10.76
N ARG A 38 12.68 -13.24 10.82
CA ARG A 38 12.36 -13.98 12.04
C ARG A 38 13.37 -13.59 13.14
N PRO A 39 12.90 -13.03 14.27
CA PRO A 39 13.76 -12.75 15.40
C PRO A 39 14.33 -14.05 15.99
N ALA A 40 15.60 -14.02 16.41
CA ALA A 40 16.28 -15.20 16.98
C ALA A 40 15.62 -15.70 18.28
N GLU A 41 14.91 -14.81 18.97
CA GLU A 41 14.17 -15.08 20.21
C GLU A 41 12.95 -15.98 19.99
N ILE A 42 12.41 -16.04 18.75
CA ILE A 42 11.30 -16.91 18.41
C ILE A 42 11.87 -18.26 17.98
N THR A 43 12.08 -19.16 18.93
CA THR A 43 12.59 -20.52 18.68
C THR A 43 11.48 -21.53 18.33
N ASP A 44 10.22 -21.21 18.64
CA ASP A 44 9.07 -22.06 18.33
C ASP A 44 8.63 -21.93 16.85
N ASP A 45 8.89 -22.98 16.07
CA ASP A 45 8.55 -23.06 14.66
C ASP A 45 7.05 -23.08 14.38
N ASN A 46 6.25 -23.69 15.25
CA ASN A 46 4.80 -23.77 15.04
C ASN A 46 4.17 -22.41 15.26
N LYS A 47 4.59 -21.72 16.34
CA LYS A 47 4.16 -20.35 16.61
C LYS A 47 4.58 -19.39 15.49
N TRP A 48 5.79 -19.56 14.94
CA TRP A 48 6.22 -18.75 13.81
C TRP A 48 5.38 -19.00 12.56
N LYS A 49 5.12 -20.27 12.20
CA LYS A 49 4.29 -20.64 11.05
C LYS A 49 2.86 -20.12 11.16
N GLU A 50 2.28 -20.17 12.35
CA GLU A 50 0.94 -19.60 12.60
C GLU A 50 0.93 -18.08 12.36
N MET A 51 1.92 -17.38 12.91
CA MET A 51 2.06 -15.94 12.73
C MET A 51 2.29 -15.54 11.27
N ASP A 52 3.15 -16.27 10.55
CA ASP A 52 3.39 -16.07 9.12
C ASP A 52 2.12 -16.33 8.30
N GLY A 53 1.41 -17.43 8.58
CA GLY A 53 0.14 -17.75 7.94
C GLY A 53 -0.93 -16.67 8.14
N ASN A 54 -1.04 -16.13 9.36
CA ASN A 54 -1.96 -15.03 9.65
C ASN A 54 -1.59 -13.74 8.90
N ALA A 55 -0.29 -13.43 8.79
CA ALA A 55 0.18 -12.30 8.01
C ALA A 55 -0.07 -12.47 6.51
N VAL A 56 0.18 -13.67 5.96
CA VAL A 56 -0.13 -14.02 4.56
C VAL A 56 -1.62 -13.84 4.27
N ALA A 57 -2.49 -14.35 5.15
CA ALA A 57 -3.94 -14.21 5.00
C ALA A 57 -4.36 -12.73 4.98
N ASN A 58 -3.87 -11.93 5.92
CA ASN A 58 -4.14 -10.50 5.97
C ASN A 58 -3.64 -9.75 4.74
N LEU A 59 -2.44 -10.09 4.25
CA LEU A 59 -1.91 -9.53 3.00
C LEU A 59 -2.86 -9.86 1.84
N HIS A 60 -3.23 -11.13 1.63
CA HIS A 60 -4.14 -11.51 0.56
C HIS A 60 -5.50 -10.81 0.63
N LEU A 61 -6.09 -10.69 1.83
CA LEU A 61 -7.40 -10.06 2.02
C LEU A 61 -7.41 -8.56 1.68
N THR A 62 -6.26 -7.89 1.76
CA THR A 62 -6.14 -6.45 1.47
C THR A 62 -5.67 -6.15 0.05
N LEU A 63 -5.51 -7.15 -0.81
CA LEU A 63 -5.04 -6.98 -2.19
C LEU A 63 -6.19 -7.22 -3.19
N ALA A 64 -6.17 -6.46 -4.29
CA ALA A 64 -7.04 -6.69 -5.42
C ALA A 64 -6.49 -7.82 -6.30
N ASP A 65 -7.37 -8.49 -7.05
CA ASP A 65 -7.02 -9.71 -7.80
C ASP A 65 -5.86 -9.50 -8.79
N GLY A 66 -5.80 -8.33 -9.44
CA GLY A 66 -4.69 -7.98 -10.34
C GLY A 66 -3.33 -7.88 -9.64
N VAL A 67 -3.29 -7.53 -8.34
CA VAL A 67 -2.06 -7.51 -7.55
C VAL A 67 -1.75 -8.91 -7.01
N LEU A 68 -2.77 -9.69 -6.64
CA LEU A 68 -2.61 -11.08 -6.18
C LEU A 68 -1.90 -11.94 -7.24
N SER A 69 -2.23 -11.77 -8.52
CA SER A 69 -1.55 -12.49 -9.60
C SER A 69 -0.03 -12.26 -9.63
N SER A 70 0.45 -11.09 -9.22
CA SER A 70 1.90 -10.78 -9.19
C SER A 70 2.66 -11.45 -8.04
N ILE A 71 1.96 -11.95 -7.02
CA ILE A 71 2.55 -12.56 -5.82
C ILE A 71 2.17 -14.03 -5.63
N ALA A 72 1.50 -14.66 -6.61
CA ALA A 72 0.93 -15.99 -6.48
C ALA A 72 1.94 -17.10 -6.10
N GLU A 73 3.21 -16.95 -6.47
CA GLU A 73 4.26 -17.91 -6.15
C GLU A 73 4.93 -17.69 -4.78
N LYS A 74 4.61 -16.60 -4.09
CA LYS A 74 5.22 -16.24 -2.80
C LYS A 74 4.52 -16.98 -1.66
N LYS A 75 5.31 -17.55 -0.74
CA LYS A 75 4.79 -18.47 0.28
C LYS A 75 4.78 -17.85 1.67
N THR A 76 5.71 -16.94 1.95
CA THR A 76 5.85 -16.29 3.25
C THR A 76 5.38 -14.84 3.21
N ALA A 77 4.96 -14.32 4.37
CA ALA A 77 4.53 -12.93 4.48
C ALA A 77 5.67 -11.96 4.11
N LYS A 78 6.90 -12.28 4.49
CA LYS A 78 8.10 -11.53 4.12
C LYS A 78 8.29 -11.44 2.60
N GLU A 79 8.24 -12.57 1.89
CA GLU A 79 8.40 -12.58 0.43
C GLU A 79 7.33 -11.75 -0.29
N ILE A 80 6.08 -11.84 0.17
CA ILE A 80 4.98 -11.01 -0.34
C ILE A 80 5.28 -9.54 -0.08
N TRP A 81 5.62 -9.19 1.16
CA TRP A 81 5.90 -7.82 1.58
C TRP A 81 7.04 -7.18 0.79
N ASP A 82 8.15 -7.90 0.63
CA ASP A 82 9.34 -7.45 -0.10
C ASP A 82 9.03 -7.29 -1.60
N THR A 83 8.24 -8.20 -2.17
CA THR A 83 7.81 -8.11 -3.57
C THR A 83 6.95 -6.87 -3.80
N LEU A 84 5.96 -6.63 -2.93
CA LEU A 84 5.09 -5.45 -3.03
C LEU A 84 5.88 -4.15 -2.83
N THR A 85 6.78 -4.11 -1.84
CA THR A 85 7.67 -2.97 -1.59
C THR A 85 8.52 -2.69 -2.82
N ARG A 86 9.18 -3.71 -3.39
CA ARG A 86 10.00 -3.54 -4.59
C ARG A 86 9.23 -3.04 -5.81
N LEU A 87 8.00 -3.53 -6.02
CA LEU A 87 7.18 -3.17 -7.17
C LEU A 87 6.57 -1.77 -7.06
N TYR A 88 6.17 -1.35 -5.86
CA TYR A 88 5.30 -0.19 -5.69
C TYR A 88 5.93 0.97 -4.89
N GLU A 89 7.00 0.77 -4.12
CA GLU A 89 7.62 1.85 -3.31
C GLU A 89 8.22 2.94 -4.22
N ALA A 90 9.08 2.56 -5.15
CA ALA A 90 9.72 3.49 -6.08
C ALA A 90 8.69 4.16 -7.00
N LYS A 91 7.72 3.39 -7.52
CA LYS A 91 6.63 3.91 -8.36
C LYS A 91 5.76 4.92 -7.60
N SER A 92 5.44 4.65 -6.34
CA SER A 92 4.67 5.55 -5.49
C SER A 92 5.43 6.85 -5.20
N LEU A 93 6.74 6.76 -4.89
CA LEU A 93 7.57 7.94 -4.67
C LEU A 93 7.70 8.79 -5.93
N HIS A 94 8.01 8.15 -7.07
CA HIS A 94 8.11 8.83 -8.36
C HIS A 94 6.80 9.52 -8.72
N ASN A 95 5.65 8.84 -8.59
CA ASN A 95 4.34 9.42 -8.85
C ASN A 95 4.07 10.64 -7.94
N LYS A 96 4.38 10.56 -6.65
CA LYS A 96 4.23 11.71 -5.73
C LYS A 96 5.09 12.90 -6.14
N ILE A 97 6.36 12.65 -6.51
CA ILE A 97 7.28 13.71 -6.97
C ILE A 97 6.78 14.32 -8.27
N PHE A 98 6.36 13.49 -9.23
CA PHE A 98 5.81 13.93 -10.50
C PHE A 98 4.58 14.82 -10.32
N LEU A 99 3.63 14.39 -9.47
CA LEU A 99 2.42 15.17 -9.17
C LEU A 99 2.74 16.50 -8.48
N LYS A 100 3.64 16.50 -7.49
CA LYS A 100 4.10 17.75 -6.84
C LYS A 100 4.75 18.69 -7.85
N ARG A 101 5.64 18.19 -8.71
CA ARG A 101 6.30 19.00 -9.74
C ARG A 101 5.25 19.61 -10.67
N ARG A 102 4.31 18.79 -11.16
CA ARG A 102 3.24 19.25 -12.05
C ARG A 102 2.34 20.31 -11.40
N LEU A 103 2.06 20.18 -10.10
CA LEU A 103 1.32 21.18 -9.32
C LEU A 103 2.12 22.49 -9.20
N TYR A 104 3.40 22.44 -8.82
CA TYR A 104 4.23 23.64 -8.67
C TYR A 104 4.53 24.35 -10.00
N THR A 105 4.55 23.61 -11.11
CA THR A 105 4.73 24.18 -12.44
C THR A 105 3.41 24.51 -13.14
N LEU A 106 2.26 24.26 -12.51
CA LEU A 106 0.97 24.52 -13.11
C LEU A 106 0.80 26.03 -13.29
N ARG A 107 0.64 26.47 -14.54
CA ARG A 107 0.33 27.84 -14.90
C ARG A 107 -0.94 27.87 -15.72
N MET A 108 -1.78 28.87 -15.48
CA MET A 108 -2.96 29.11 -16.30
C MET A 108 -2.51 29.61 -17.67
N ALA A 109 -3.02 29.02 -18.74
CA ALA A 109 -2.79 29.50 -20.10
C ALA A 109 -3.74 30.68 -20.40
N GLU A 110 -3.32 31.64 -21.22
CA GLU A 110 -4.16 32.80 -21.58
C GLU A 110 -5.48 32.40 -22.25
N SER A 111 -5.52 31.23 -22.90
CA SER A 111 -6.71 30.67 -23.54
C SER A 111 -7.57 29.79 -22.64
N SER A 112 -7.17 29.55 -21.38
CA SER A 112 -7.87 28.67 -20.44
C SER A 112 -8.74 29.45 -19.45
N SER A 113 -9.89 28.88 -19.06
CA SER A 113 -10.73 29.49 -18.03
C SER A 113 -10.17 29.26 -16.62
N MET A 114 -10.47 30.17 -15.70
CA MET A 114 -10.10 30.04 -14.28
C MET A 114 -10.70 28.76 -13.67
N THR A 115 -11.93 28.42 -14.03
CA THR A 115 -12.62 27.22 -13.54
C THR A 115 -11.90 25.95 -13.98
N ASP A 116 -11.46 25.86 -15.24
CA ASP A 116 -10.70 24.70 -15.72
C ASP A 116 -9.37 24.57 -15.01
N HIS A 117 -8.67 25.69 -14.79
CA HIS A 117 -7.43 25.71 -14.04
C HIS A 117 -7.61 25.20 -12.60
N ILE A 118 -8.65 25.67 -11.90
CA ILE A 118 -8.98 25.23 -10.54
C ILE A 118 -9.35 23.74 -10.53
N ASN A 119 -10.10 23.25 -11.51
CA ASN A 119 -10.46 21.83 -11.62
C ASN A 119 -9.23 20.94 -11.80
N ILE A 120 -8.27 21.34 -12.63
CA ILE A 120 -7.00 20.63 -12.81
C ILE A 120 -6.21 20.63 -11.50
N MET A 121 -6.13 21.78 -10.82
CA MET A 121 -5.45 21.89 -9.52
C MET A 121 -6.08 20.95 -8.48
N ASN A 122 -7.41 20.94 -8.34
CA ASN A 122 -8.14 20.07 -7.41
C ASN A 122 -7.93 18.58 -7.73
N THR A 123 -7.89 18.23 -9.01
CA THR A 123 -7.60 16.87 -9.46
C THR A 123 -6.21 16.43 -9.03
N LEU A 124 -5.19 17.28 -9.19
CA LEU A 124 -3.82 16.99 -8.74
C LEU A 124 -3.74 16.83 -7.22
N PHE A 125 -4.45 17.67 -6.46
CA PHE A 125 -4.55 17.53 -5.00
C PHE A 125 -5.20 16.22 -4.58
N SER A 126 -6.30 15.83 -5.24
CA SER A 126 -6.96 14.55 -4.98
C SER A 126 -6.07 13.35 -5.29
N GLN A 127 -5.16 13.44 -6.25
CA GLN A 127 -4.21 12.37 -6.58
C GLN A 127 -3.01 12.31 -5.63
N LEU A 128 -2.74 13.40 -4.89
CA LEU A 128 -1.67 13.49 -3.89
C LEU A 128 -2.10 12.99 -2.50
N THR A 129 -3.40 12.98 -2.23
CA THR A 129 -4.01 12.64 -0.93
C THR A 129 -4.42 11.17 -0.91
#